data_AF-A0A9N9I2H9-F1
#
_entry.id   AF-A0A9N9I2H9-F1
#
_cell.length_a   1.000
_cell.length_b   1.000
_cell.length_c   1.000
_cell.angle_alpha   90.00
_cell.angle_beta   90.00
_cell.angle_gamma   90.00
#
_symmetry.space_group_name_H-M   'P 1'
#
loop_
_entity.id
_entity.type
_entity.pdbx_description
1 polymer ?
#
loop_
_entity_poly.entity_id
_entity_poly.type
_entity_poly.pdbx_seq_one_letter_code
_entity_poly.pdbx_strand_id
1 'polypeptide(L)'
;VVWKLADKLTTAFQLSDPTIHELFKDSKEINKTGFLLIAMCYAKGIEKLNLIYNQEILKTEKKDVKGQRSCNVNVYKLSSLSNNNDKKKRKKINIIDKNSGNNDKTISDEMKLPFTKRIHRTTSNNAKEILS
;
A
#
# COMPACT_ATOMS: atom_id res chain seq x y z
N VAL A 1 22.51 8.77 -3.02
CA VAL A 1 21.35 8.77 -2.09
C VAL A 1 20.76 7.37 -1.91
N VAL A 2 20.54 6.61 -2.99
CA VAL A 2 19.97 5.24 -2.95
C VAL A 2 20.83 4.25 -2.15
N TRP A 3 22.15 4.23 -2.38
CA TRP A 3 23.06 3.31 -1.67
C TRP A 3 23.01 3.46 -0.15
N LYS A 4 22.96 4.71 0.35
CA LYS A 4 22.81 4.98 1.79
C LYS A 4 21.52 4.40 2.39
N LEU A 5 20.44 4.36 1.60
CA LEU A 5 19.19 3.74 2.04
C LEU A 5 19.30 2.21 2.04
N ALA A 6 19.93 1.63 1.02
CA ALA A 6 20.19 0.20 0.96
C ALA A 6 21.04 -0.28 2.15
N ASP A 7 22.07 0.48 2.53
CA ASP A 7 22.89 0.18 3.71
C ASP A 7 22.04 0.20 4.99
N LYS A 8 21.22 1.25 5.17
CA LYS A 8 20.32 1.37 6.34
C LYS A 8 19.30 0.24 6.42
N LEU A 9 18.76 -0.21 5.28
CA LEU A 9 17.84 -1.34 5.25
C LEU A 9 18.58 -2.63 5.63
N THR A 10 19.76 -2.85 5.05
CA THR A 10 20.60 -4.01 5.36
C THR A 10 20.89 -4.10 6.85
N THR A 11 21.33 -2.99 7.47
CA THR A 11 21.56 -2.95 8.91
C THR A 11 20.28 -3.22 9.69
N ALA A 12 19.15 -2.61 9.31
CA ALA A 12 17.88 -2.78 10.01
C ALA A 12 17.37 -4.23 10.01
N PHE A 13 17.53 -4.95 8.90
CA PHE A 13 17.15 -6.37 8.81
C PHE A 13 18.14 -7.33 9.48
N GLN A 14 19.38 -6.90 9.75
CA GLN A 14 20.39 -7.69 10.45
C GLN A 14 20.32 -7.57 11.98
N LEU A 15 19.54 -6.63 12.52
CA LEU A 15 19.30 -6.54 13.96
C LEU A 15 18.57 -7.78 14.49
N SER A 16 18.84 -8.15 15.74
CA SER A 16 18.12 -9.21 16.44
C SER A 16 16.63 -8.90 16.59
N ASP A 17 16.29 -7.63 16.83
CA ASP A 17 14.93 -7.11 16.73
C ASP A 17 14.89 -5.95 15.71
N PRO A 18 14.46 -6.22 14.48
CA PRO A 18 14.36 -5.21 13.43
C PRO A 18 13.39 -4.06 13.76
N THR A 19 12.39 -4.28 14.64
CA THR A 19 11.37 -3.25 14.95
C THR A 19 11.93 -2.03 15.69
N ILE A 20 13.12 -2.17 16.28
CA ILE A 20 13.79 -1.10 17.04
C ILE A 20 14.36 -0.02 16.09
N HIS A 21 14.66 -0.38 14.85
CA HIS A 21 15.30 0.52 13.91
C HIS A 21 14.40 1.69 13.52
N GLU A 22 14.97 2.91 13.41
CA GLU A 22 14.23 4.15 13.13
C GLU A 22 13.40 4.09 11.85
N LEU A 23 13.86 3.32 10.85
CA LEU A 23 13.14 3.13 9.58
C LEU A 23 11.73 2.56 9.75
N PHE A 24 11.48 1.80 10.82
CA PHE A 24 10.22 1.07 11.00
C PHE A 24 9.32 1.66 12.10
N LYS A 25 9.81 2.68 12.82
CA LYS A 25 9.15 3.26 13.99
C LYS A 25 7.71 3.74 13.74
N ASP A 26 7.44 4.26 12.54
CA ASP A 26 6.14 4.84 12.18
C ASP A 26 5.25 3.88 11.36
N SER A 27 5.70 2.66 11.08
CA SER A 27 4.90 1.68 10.34
C SER A 27 4.05 0.84 11.27
N LYS A 28 2.76 0.72 10.96
CA LYS A 28 1.81 -0.11 11.72
C LYS A 28 1.93 -1.59 11.36
N GLU A 29 2.35 -1.84 10.12
CA GLU A 29 2.45 -3.14 9.49
C GLU A 29 3.76 -3.84 9.86
N ILE A 30 4.81 -3.07 10.18
CA ILE A 30 6.13 -3.59 10.56
C ILE A 30 6.17 -3.88 12.07
N ASN A 31 5.40 -4.89 12.47
CA ASN A 31 5.46 -5.50 13.78
C ASN A 31 6.00 -6.93 13.68
N LYS A 32 6.06 -7.68 14.78
CA LYS A 32 6.59 -9.06 14.79
C LYS A 32 5.89 -9.97 13.77
N THR A 33 4.56 -9.88 13.63
CA THR A 33 3.82 -10.70 12.66
C THR A 33 4.06 -10.22 11.22
N GLY A 34 4.17 -8.92 11.01
CA GLY A 34 4.55 -8.33 9.72
C GLY A 34 5.91 -8.78 9.22
N PHE A 35 6.93 -8.81 10.09
CA PHE A 35 8.25 -9.34 9.72
C PHE A 35 8.22 -10.82 9.36
N LEU A 36 7.48 -11.62 10.13
CA LEU A 36 7.29 -13.04 9.83
C LEU A 36 6.62 -13.22 8.46
N LEU A 37 5.59 -12.41 8.15
CA LEU A 37 4.95 -12.39 6.84
C LEU A 37 5.93 -12.02 5.71
N ILE A 38 6.80 -11.02 5.91
CA ILE A 38 7.83 -10.64 4.94
C ILE A 38 8.77 -11.81 4.67
N ALA A 39 9.26 -12.47 5.72
CA ALA A 39 10.16 -13.63 5.58
C ALA A 39 9.48 -14.79 4.85
N MET A 40 8.23 -15.10 5.19
CA MET A 40 7.45 -16.13 4.50
C MET A 40 7.19 -15.77 3.03
N CYS A 41 6.89 -14.50 2.75
CA CYS A 41 6.70 -14.02 1.38
C CYS A 41 7.99 -14.12 0.56
N TYR A 42 9.14 -13.88 1.16
CA TYR A 42 10.43 -14.05 0.49
C TYR A 42 10.67 -15.50 0.09
N ALA A 43 10.49 -16.45 1.03
CA ALA A 43 10.62 -17.88 0.74
C ALA A 43 9.67 -18.35 -0.38
N LYS A 44 8.38 -17.97 -0.29
CA LYS A 44 7.39 -18.25 -1.35
C LYS A 44 7.74 -17.60 -2.68
N GLY A 45 8.36 -16.42 -2.63
CA GLY A 45 8.83 -15.70 -3.81
C GLY A 45 9.89 -16.49 -4.58
N ILE A 46 10.85 -17.10 -3.88
CA ILE A 46 11.88 -17.95 -4.48
C ILE A 46 11.25 -19.14 -5.19
N GLU A 47 10.36 -19.88 -4.51
CA GLU A 47 9.65 -21.02 -5.09
C GLU A 47 8.89 -20.62 -6.36
N LYS A 48 8.21 -19.47 -6.32
CA LYS A 48 7.43 -18.97 -7.44
C LYS A 48 8.28 -18.52 -8.62
N LEU A 49 9.44 -17.92 -8.37
CA LEU A 49 10.39 -17.56 -9.43
C LEU A 49 10.93 -18.80 -10.14
N ASN A 50 11.31 -19.83 -9.39
CA ASN A 50 11.76 -21.10 -9.96
C ASN A 50 10.64 -21.76 -10.80
N LEU A 51 9.40 -21.74 -10.31
CA LEU A 51 8.25 -22.24 -11.05
C LEU A 51 8.05 -21.50 -12.38
N ILE A 52 8.09 -20.16 -12.36
CA ILE A 52 7.98 -19.34 -13.57
C ILE A 52 9.10 -19.66 -14.56
N TYR A 53 10.33 -19.80 -14.07
CA TYR A 53 11.48 -20.16 -14.90
C TYR A 53 11.28 -21.52 -15.59
N ASN A 54 10.84 -22.55 -14.85
CA ASN A 54 10.56 -23.87 -15.41
C ASN A 54 9.44 -23.85 -16.45
N GLN A 55 8.38 -23.06 -16.21
CA GLN A 55 7.24 -22.96 -17.13
C GLN A 55 7.53 -22.13 -18.38
N GLU A 56 8.15 -20.97 -18.23
CA GLU A 56 8.27 -19.99 -19.32
C GLU A 56 9.58 -20.10 -20.10
N ILE A 57 10.69 -20.45 -19.42
CA ILE A 57 12.00 -20.54 -20.05
C ILE A 57 12.29 -21.97 -20.47
N LEU A 58 12.27 -22.92 -19.53
CA LEU A 58 12.59 -24.32 -19.81
C LEU A 58 11.43 -25.08 -20.48
N LYS A 59 10.19 -24.62 -20.29
CA LYS A 59 8.96 -25.27 -20.77
C LYS A 59 8.83 -26.75 -20.34
N THR A 60 9.44 -27.10 -19.20
CA THR A 60 9.42 -28.45 -18.62
C THR A 60 8.13 -28.70 -17.84
N GLU A 61 7.49 -27.64 -17.36
CA GLU A 61 6.24 -27.69 -16.60
C GLU A 61 5.10 -26.99 -17.34
N LYS A 62 3.86 -27.43 -17.10
CA LYS A 62 2.67 -26.79 -17.68
C LYS A 62 2.44 -25.42 -17.05
N LYS A 63 2.14 -24.42 -17.88
CA LYS A 63 1.81 -23.07 -17.44
C LYS A 63 0.54 -23.07 -16.58
N ASP A 64 0.69 -22.65 -15.32
CA ASP A 64 -0.43 -22.33 -14.43
C ASP A 64 -0.44 -20.82 -14.12
N VAL A 65 -1.54 -20.18 -14.50
CA VAL A 65 -1.73 -18.72 -14.37
C VAL A 65 -2.50 -18.36 -13.09
N LYS A 66 -3.02 -19.36 -12.36
CA LYS A 66 -3.84 -19.14 -11.17
C LYS A 66 -3.02 -18.42 -10.09
N GLY A 67 -3.61 -17.37 -9.52
CA GLY A 67 -2.99 -16.61 -8.44
C GLY A 67 -1.70 -15.86 -8.84
N GLN A 68 -1.42 -15.63 -10.12
CA GLN A 68 -0.30 -14.75 -10.52
C GLN A 68 -0.54 -13.29 -10.10
N ARG A 69 -1.81 -12.85 -10.05
CA ARG A 69 -2.19 -11.49 -9.63
C ARG A 69 -2.63 -11.40 -8.17
N SER A 70 -2.43 -12.44 -7.36
CA SER A 70 -2.76 -12.35 -5.95
C SER A 70 -1.72 -11.48 -5.23
N CYS A 71 -2.19 -10.42 -4.60
CA CYS A 71 -1.36 -9.54 -3.78
C CYS A 71 -1.79 -9.72 -2.32
N ASN A 72 -0.88 -10.17 -1.46
CA ASN A 72 -1.12 -10.27 -0.03
C ASN A 72 -0.58 -9.04 0.71
N VAL A 73 -0.82 -7.86 0.14
CA VAL A 73 -0.33 -6.58 0.67
C VAL A 73 -1.51 -5.61 0.71
N ASN A 74 -1.62 -4.88 1.82
CA ASN A 74 -2.62 -3.83 1.93
C ASN A 74 -2.24 -2.65 1.04
N VAL A 75 -3.14 -2.28 0.15
CA VAL A 75 -2.96 -1.12 -0.73
C VAL A 75 -3.69 0.07 -0.14
N TYR A 76 -2.95 1.12 0.19
CA TYR A 76 -3.52 2.36 0.69
C TYR A 76 -3.42 3.48 -0.34
N LYS A 77 -4.44 4.34 -0.39
CA LYS A 77 -4.37 5.59 -1.16
C LYS A 77 -3.58 6.63 -0.37
N LEU A 78 -2.70 7.39 -1.01
CA LEU A 78 -1.92 8.44 -0.33
C LEU A 78 -2.82 9.47 0.40
N SER A 79 -3.97 9.82 -0.18
CA SER A 79 -4.96 10.69 0.45
C SER A 79 -5.52 10.14 1.78
N SER A 80 -5.52 8.82 1.95
CA SER A 80 -5.94 8.18 3.20
C SER A 80 -4.87 8.23 4.30
N LEU A 81 -3.59 8.34 3.92
CA LEU A 81 -2.45 8.44 4.85
C LEU A 81 -2.24 9.86 5.38
N SER A 82 -2.49 10.88 4.55
CA SER A 82 -2.28 12.31 4.89
C SER A 82 -3.12 12.79 6.08
N ASN A 83 -4.26 12.15 6.35
CA ASN A 83 -5.23 12.60 7.36
C ASN A 83 -4.78 12.43 8.82
N ASN A 84 -3.60 11.87 9.09
CA ASN A 84 -3.12 11.64 10.46
C ASN A 84 -2.37 12.84 11.05
N ASN A 85 -1.81 13.73 10.22
CA ASN A 85 -1.13 14.93 10.70
C ASN A 85 -2.12 16.05 11.08
N ASP A 86 -3.23 16.17 10.37
CA ASP A 86 -4.23 17.23 10.61
C ASP A 86 -5.19 16.92 11.77
N LYS A 87 -5.45 15.62 12.04
CA LYS A 87 -6.30 15.21 13.17
C LYS A 87 -5.66 15.50 14.54
N LYS A 88 -4.32 15.50 14.63
CA LYS A 88 -3.61 15.90 15.86
C LYS A 88 -3.69 17.42 16.09
N LYS A 89 -3.69 18.24 15.04
CA LYS A 89 -3.90 19.70 15.15
C LYS A 89 -5.33 20.05 15.58
N ARG A 90 -6.34 19.38 15.02
CA ARG A 90 -7.76 19.59 15.39
C ARG A 90 -8.07 19.25 16.85
N LYS A 91 -7.42 18.24 17.44
CA LYS A 91 -7.58 17.93 18.88
C LYS A 91 -6.95 18.98 19.81
N LYS A 92 -5.88 19.66 19.39
CA LYS A 92 -5.28 20.76 20.16
C LYS A 92 -6.12 22.03 20.11
N ILE A 93 -6.73 22.34 18.96
CA ILE A 93 -7.63 23.49 18.78
C ILE A 93 -8.92 23.31 19.62
N ASN A 94 -9.53 22.13 19.58
CA ASN A 94 -10.76 21.84 20.35
C ASN A 94 -10.60 21.83 21.88
N ILE A 95 -9.38 21.82 22.43
CA ILE A 95 -9.13 21.98 23.88
C ILE A 95 -9.08 23.47 24.25
N ILE A 96 -8.59 24.32 23.34
CA ILE A 96 -8.49 25.78 23.55
C ILE A 96 -9.87 26.43 23.40
N ASP A 97 -10.71 25.94 22.49
CA ASP A 97 -12.01 26.55 22.18
C ASP A 97 -13.15 26.20 23.16
N LYS A 98 -12.92 25.35 24.16
CA LYS A 98 -13.95 25.01 25.17
C LYS A 98 -14.10 26.02 26.32
N ASN A 99 -13.28 27.08 26.34
CA ASN A 99 -13.32 28.13 27.37
C ASN A 99 -13.97 29.45 26.93
N SER A 100 -14.62 29.53 25.77
CA SER A 100 -15.34 30.75 25.37
C SER A 100 -16.74 30.40 24.86
N GLY A 101 -17.75 30.94 25.56
CA GLY A 101 -19.13 30.48 25.50
C GLY A 101 -19.98 30.90 24.30
N ASN A 102 -21.13 30.22 24.22
CA ASN A 102 -22.47 30.62 23.78
C ASN A 102 -22.64 31.39 22.44
N ASN A 103 -23.31 30.76 21.46
CA ASN A 103 -24.67 31.12 20.96
C ASN A 103 -24.98 30.52 19.56
N ASP A 104 -26.19 29.96 19.45
CA ASP A 104 -27.14 29.88 18.31
C ASP A 104 -26.87 29.23 16.93
N LYS A 105 -27.82 28.32 16.59
CA LYS A 105 -28.54 28.09 15.30
C LYS A 105 -27.96 27.18 14.18
N THR A 106 -28.59 26.00 14.10
CA THR A 106 -29.20 25.29 12.93
C THR A 106 -28.61 25.31 11.51
N ILE A 107 -28.19 24.11 11.07
CA ILE A 107 -28.49 23.31 9.85
C ILE A 107 -28.30 23.89 8.42
N SER A 108 -27.75 23.00 7.56
CA SER A 108 -27.66 22.95 6.08
C SER A 108 -26.28 23.39 5.53
N ASP A 109 -25.58 22.70 4.62
CA ASP A 109 -26.01 21.91 3.46
C ASP A 109 -25.06 20.75 3.11
N GLU A 110 -25.63 19.68 2.57
CA GLU A 110 -24.91 18.58 1.89
C GLU A 110 -24.13 19.13 0.68
N MET A 111 -22.82 18.89 0.62
CA MET A 111 -22.06 18.96 -0.63
C MET A 111 -21.57 17.56 -1.01
N LYS A 112 -22.47 16.76 -1.60
CA LYS A 112 -22.09 15.54 -2.33
C LYS A 112 -21.54 15.95 -3.69
N LEU A 113 -20.23 15.90 -3.86
CA LEU A 113 -19.56 16.00 -5.17
C LEU A 113 -20.04 14.86 -6.08
N PRO A 114 -20.40 15.13 -7.35
CA PRO A 114 -20.92 14.11 -8.25
C PRO A 114 -19.82 13.11 -8.62
N PHE A 115 -20.06 11.82 -8.39
CA PHE A 115 -19.22 10.74 -8.87
C PHE A 115 -19.24 10.75 -10.41
N THR A 116 -18.16 11.21 -11.03
CA THR A 116 -18.00 11.11 -12.49
C THR A 116 -17.83 9.64 -12.87
N LYS A 117 -18.66 9.16 -13.79
CA LYS A 117 -18.61 7.77 -14.28
C LYS A 117 -17.27 7.54 -15.00
N ARG A 118 -16.60 6.43 -14.67
CA ARG A 118 -15.33 6.01 -15.31
C ARG A 118 -15.58 5.74 -16.79
N ILE A 119 -14.87 6.44 -17.68
CA ILE A 119 -14.94 6.22 -19.13
C ILE A 119 -14.01 5.06 -19.50
N HIS A 120 -14.56 4.02 -20.13
CA HIS A 120 -13.78 2.92 -20.68
C HIS A 120 -13.24 3.31 -22.06
N ARG A 121 -11.95 3.05 -22.31
CA ARG A 121 -11.36 3.19 -23.66
C ARG A 121 -11.73 1.96 -24.48
N THR A 122 -12.27 2.17 -25.67
CA THR A 122 -12.51 1.12 -26.67
C THR A 122 -11.38 1.12 -27.70
N THR A 123 -10.93 -0.08 -28.10
CA THR A 123 -9.93 -0.24 -29.17
C THR A 123 -10.56 -0.05 -30.54
N SER A 124 -9.81 0.54 -31.47
CA SER A 124 -10.22 0.69 -32.87
C SER A 124 -10.29 -0.66 -33.57
N ASN A 125 -11.04 -0.75 -34.68
CA ASN A 125 -11.19 -2.02 -35.40
C ASN A 125 -9.86 -2.55 -35.96
N ASN A 126 -9.00 -1.67 -36.47
CA ASN A 126 -7.66 -2.05 -36.93
C ASN A 126 -6.81 -2.65 -35.78
N ALA A 127 -6.87 -2.06 -34.58
CA ALA A 127 -6.17 -2.61 -33.42
C ALA A 127 -6.72 -3.98 -32.98
N LYS A 128 -7.97 -4.31 -33.30
CA LYS A 128 -8.55 -5.64 -33.02
C LYS A 128 -8.04 -6.69 -34.00
N GLU A 129 -7.86 -6.33 -35.27
CA GLU A 129 -7.32 -7.22 -36.31
C GLU A 129 -5.85 -7.57 -36.08
N ILE A 130 -5.07 -6.66 -35.49
CA ILE A 130 -3.66 -6.93 -35.14
C ILE A 130 -3.54 -7.89 -33.95
N LEU A 131 -4.56 -7.96 -33.09
CA LEU A 131 -4.57 -8.75 -31.86
C LEU A 131 -5.33 -10.08 -32.00
N SER A 132 -6.00 -10.32 -33.14
CA SER A 132 -6.70 -11.56 -33.47
C SER A 132 -5.76 -12.59 -34.07
#